data_AF-A0A9D7RPQ0-F1
#
_entry.id   AF-A0A9D7RPQ0-F1
#
_cell.length_a   1.000
_cell.length_b   1.000
_cell.length_c   1.000
_cell.angle_alpha   90.00
_cell.angle_beta   90.00
_cell.angle_gamma   90.00
#
_symmetry.space_group_name_H-M   'P 1'
#
loop_
_entity.id
_entity.type
_entity.pdbx_description
1 polymer ?
#
loop_
_entity_poly.entity_id
_entity_poly.type
_entity_poly.pdbx_seq_one_letter_code
_entity_poly.pdbx_strand_id
1 'polypeptide(L)'
;MADELGISRVALGNGADIVIDLGRVSLREFRSIFDNGQPQADEDKIVAKACGLSLDEYLDLPQPVARRVIAEFMRAATQPLSVPNSQSVSTSA
;
A
#
# COMPACT_ATOMS: atom_id res chain seq x y z
N MET A 1 -8.46 8.55 14.73
CA MET A 1 -9.41 7.45 14.52
C MET A 1 -9.49 7.19 13.02
N ALA A 2 -8.69 6.24 12.53
CA ALA A 2 -8.65 5.79 11.13
C ALA A 2 -8.04 4.38 11.07
N ASP A 3 -8.36 3.54 12.07
CA ASP A 3 -7.81 2.19 12.25
C ASP A 3 -8.88 1.17 11.87
N GLU A 4 -9.40 1.29 10.67
CA GLU A 4 -10.32 0.31 10.09
C GLU A 4 -10.05 0.34 8.59
N LEU A 5 -9.57 -0.77 8.03
CA LEU A 5 -9.38 -1.04 6.59
C LEU A 5 -8.04 -0.67 5.94
N GLY A 6 -6.88 -0.76 6.59
CA GLY A 6 -5.59 -0.74 5.86
C GLY A 6 -5.35 0.51 4.98
N ILE A 7 -6.06 1.59 5.25
CA ILE A 7 -5.96 2.86 4.55
C ILE A 7 -4.92 3.71 5.26
N SER A 8 -3.79 4.00 4.60
CA SER A 8 -2.76 4.91 5.11
C SER A 8 -2.84 6.27 4.42
N ARG A 9 -2.26 7.31 5.03
CA ARG A 9 -2.24 8.66 4.46
C ARG A 9 -0.84 9.25 4.49
N VAL A 10 -0.45 9.87 3.39
CA VAL A 10 0.83 10.60 3.26
C VAL A 10 0.54 12.06 3.00
N ALA A 11 0.85 12.91 3.98
CA ALA A 11 0.74 14.35 3.83
C ALA A 11 1.83 14.89 2.89
N LEU A 12 1.42 15.62 1.86
CA LEU A 12 2.29 16.19 0.83
C LEU A 12 2.96 17.52 1.25
N GLY A 13 2.64 18.04 2.45
CA GLY A 13 3.17 19.31 2.96
C GLY A 13 2.57 20.57 2.31
N ASN A 14 1.93 20.43 1.14
CA ASN A 14 1.14 21.47 0.46
C ASN A 14 -0.35 21.47 0.89
N GLY A 15 -0.71 20.71 1.94
CA GLY A 15 -2.09 20.57 2.42
C GLY A 15 -2.91 19.47 1.72
N ALA A 16 -2.35 18.78 0.73
CA ALA A 16 -2.97 17.60 0.13
C ALA A 16 -2.50 16.31 0.84
N ASP A 17 -3.37 15.31 0.90
CA ASP A 17 -3.08 13.97 1.43
C ASP A 17 -3.18 12.94 0.29
N ILE A 18 -2.14 12.10 0.13
CA ILE A 18 -2.23 10.89 -0.68
C ILE A 18 -2.86 9.80 0.20
N VAL A 19 -3.95 9.21 -0.27
CA VAL A 19 -4.62 8.09 0.42
C VAL A 19 -4.13 6.79 -0.20
N ILE A 20 -3.48 5.96 0.59
CA ILE A 20 -3.03 4.62 0.19
C ILE A 20 -4.11 3.63 0.64
N ASP A 21 -4.70 2.92 -0.32
CA ASP A 21 -5.75 1.94 -0.10
C ASP A 21 -5.31 0.59 -0.70
N LEU A 22 -4.89 -0.32 0.18
CA LEU A 22 -4.46 -1.67 -0.21
C LEU A 22 -5.61 -2.51 -0.76
N GLY A 23 -6.87 -2.15 -0.50
CA GLY A 23 -8.03 -2.84 -1.06
C GLY A 23 -8.16 -2.67 -2.58
N ARG A 24 -7.47 -1.70 -3.17
CA ARG A 24 -7.47 -1.43 -4.63
C ARG A 24 -6.51 -2.34 -5.40
N VAL A 25 -5.59 -2.99 -4.71
CA VAL A 25 -4.62 -3.91 -5.31
C VAL A 25 -4.95 -5.34 -4.90
N SER A 26 -4.92 -6.24 -5.86
CA SER A 26 -5.04 -7.67 -5.60
C SER A 26 -3.73 -8.22 -5.02
N LEU A 27 -3.82 -9.35 -4.32
CA LEU A 27 -2.63 -10.08 -3.84
C LEU A 27 -1.68 -10.47 -4.98
N ARG A 28 -2.20 -10.67 -6.19
CA ARG A 28 -1.36 -10.96 -7.37
C ARG A 28 -0.54 -9.76 -7.75
N GLU A 29 -1.17 -8.59 -7.86
CA GLU A 29 -0.50 -7.31 -8.16
C GLU A 29 0.51 -6.97 -7.07
N PHE A 30 0.16 -7.11 -5.79
CA PHE A 30 1.11 -6.86 -4.70
C PHE A 30 2.36 -7.76 -4.79
N ARG A 31 2.18 -9.07 -5.05
CA ARG A 31 3.31 -10.01 -5.19
C ARG A 31 4.19 -9.70 -6.38
N SER A 32 3.61 -9.18 -7.45
CA SER A 32 4.34 -8.92 -8.69
C SER A 32 5.29 -7.72 -8.59
N ILE A 33 5.06 -6.80 -7.62
CA ILE A 33 6.02 -5.75 -7.25
C ILE A 33 7.39 -6.31 -6.81
N PHE A 34 7.45 -7.57 -6.37
CA PHE A 34 8.69 -8.21 -5.92
C PHE A 34 9.29 -9.14 -6.98
N ASP A 35 8.70 -9.21 -8.17
CA ASP A 35 9.22 -10.00 -9.27
C ASP A 35 10.30 -9.20 -10.02
N ASN A 36 11.56 -9.63 -9.92
CA ASN A 36 12.70 -8.98 -10.59
C ASN A 36 12.58 -8.95 -12.12
N GLY A 37 11.69 -9.76 -12.71
CA GLY A 37 11.41 -9.74 -14.16
C GLY A 37 10.38 -8.70 -14.59
N GLN A 38 9.69 -8.06 -13.64
CA GLN A 38 8.65 -7.08 -13.95
C GLN A 38 9.27 -5.73 -14.33
N PRO A 39 8.81 -5.07 -15.41
CA PRO A 39 9.26 -3.72 -15.71
C PRO A 39 8.78 -2.73 -14.66
N GLN A 40 9.64 -1.79 -14.28
CA GLN A 40 9.35 -0.74 -13.29
C GLN A 40 8.06 0.02 -13.59
N ALA A 41 7.75 0.27 -14.87
CA ALA A 41 6.52 0.96 -15.27
C ALA A 41 5.24 0.23 -14.85
N ASP A 42 5.27 -1.11 -14.71
CA ASP A 42 4.12 -1.87 -14.21
C ASP A 42 4.06 -1.88 -12.68
N GLU A 43 5.21 -1.80 -12.00
CA GLU A 43 5.25 -1.58 -10.54
C GLU A 43 4.65 -0.21 -10.18
N ASP A 44 5.05 0.83 -10.92
CA ASP A 44 4.56 2.21 -10.74
C ASP A 44 3.04 2.29 -10.91
N LYS A 45 2.46 1.56 -11.88
CA LYS A 45 1.00 1.47 -12.06
C LYS A 45 0.29 0.87 -10.86
N ILE A 46 0.88 -0.16 -10.24
CA ILE A 46 0.28 -0.83 -9.08
C ILE A 46 0.28 0.10 -7.88
N VAL A 47 1.40 0.81 -7.65
CA VAL A 47 1.49 1.79 -6.56
C VAL A 47 0.57 2.98 -6.81
N ALA A 48 0.49 3.51 -8.04
CA ALA A 48 -0.43 4.59 -8.41
C ALA A 48 -1.89 4.18 -8.17
N LYS A 49 -2.26 2.94 -8.56
CA LYS A 49 -3.59 2.36 -8.32
C LYS A 49 -3.92 2.28 -6.83
N ALA A 50 -2.97 1.83 -6.00
CA ALA A 50 -3.14 1.80 -4.55
C ALA A 50 -3.33 3.21 -3.96
N CYS A 51 -2.68 4.22 -4.53
CA CYS A 51 -2.79 5.62 -4.11
C CYS A 51 -4.02 6.34 -4.68
N GLY A 52 -4.76 5.71 -5.58
CA GLY A 52 -5.86 6.35 -6.31
C GLY A 52 -5.42 7.47 -7.25
N LEU A 53 -4.17 7.47 -7.67
CA LEU A 53 -3.59 8.41 -8.62
C LEU A 53 -3.56 7.77 -10.01
N SER A 54 -3.58 8.61 -11.05
CA SER A 54 -3.15 8.18 -12.38
C SER A 54 -1.64 7.91 -12.41
N LEU A 55 -1.17 7.17 -13.41
CA LEU A 55 0.26 6.89 -13.57
C LEU A 55 1.06 8.19 -13.76
N ASP A 56 0.58 9.11 -14.60
CA ASP A 56 1.22 10.40 -14.82
C ASP A 56 1.31 11.23 -13.52
N GLU A 57 0.22 11.30 -12.75
CA GLU A 57 0.23 12.00 -11.45
C GLU A 57 1.23 11.40 -10.46
N TYR A 58 1.39 10.07 -10.46
CA TYR A 58 2.36 9.38 -9.62
C TYR A 58 3.81 9.66 -10.07
N LEU A 59 4.07 9.68 -11.38
CA LEU A 59 5.39 9.96 -11.95
C LEU A 59 5.80 11.43 -11.80
N ASP A 60 4.83 12.35 -11.78
CA ASP A 60 5.05 13.77 -11.50
C ASP A 60 5.28 14.07 -10.01
N LEU A 61 5.14 13.08 -9.12
CA LEU A 61 5.45 13.27 -7.71
C LEU A 61 6.94 13.57 -7.50
N PRO A 62 7.28 14.52 -6.62
CA PRO A 62 8.66 14.69 -6.20
C PRO A 62 9.23 13.38 -5.65
N GLN A 63 10.43 12.99 -6.07
CA GLN A 63 11.19 11.85 -5.52
C GLN A 63 11.07 11.65 -3.99
N PRO A 64 11.24 12.68 -3.13
CA PRO A 64 11.09 12.49 -1.68
C PRO A 64 9.67 12.09 -1.24
N VAL A 65 8.65 12.54 -1.97
CA VAL A 65 7.26 12.15 -1.74
C VAL A 65 7.03 10.72 -2.21
N ALA A 66 7.43 10.37 -3.42
CA ALA A 66 7.28 9.02 -3.95
C ALA A 66 7.93 7.97 -3.02
N ARG A 67 9.12 8.26 -2.48
CA ARG A 67 9.78 7.40 -1.47
C ARG A 67 8.97 7.23 -0.20
N ARG A 68 8.31 8.28 0.29
CA ARG A 68 7.43 8.21 1.46
C ARG A 68 6.18 7.40 1.18
N VAL A 69 5.59 7.55 0.00
CA VAL A 69 4.44 6.77 -0.45
C VAL A 69 4.78 5.28 -0.47
N ILE A 70 5.92 4.89 -1.05
CA ILE A 70 6.37 3.50 -1.08
C ILE A 70 6.62 2.97 0.35
N ALA A 71 7.28 3.76 1.21
CA ALA A 71 7.53 3.36 2.59
C ALA A 71 6.23 3.13 3.38
N GLU A 72 5.24 4.01 3.22
CA GLU A 72 3.94 3.88 3.87
C GLU A 72 3.09 2.75 3.28
N PHE A 73 3.17 2.52 1.97
CA PHE A 73 2.55 1.37 1.31
C PHE A 73 3.08 0.06 1.91
N MET A 74 4.40 -0.08 2.02
CA MET A 74 5.04 -1.26 2.63
C MET A 74 4.76 -1.38 4.12
N ARG A 75 4.75 -0.26 4.86
CA ARG A 75 4.38 -0.24 6.28
C ARG A 75 2.95 -0.70 6.49
N ALA A 76 2.01 -0.25 5.66
CA ALA A 76 0.61 -0.65 5.70
C ALA A 76 0.45 -2.13 5.32
N ALA A 77 1.13 -2.59 4.28
CA ALA A 77 1.07 -3.97 3.81
C ALA A 77 1.66 -4.98 4.80
N THR A 78 2.54 -4.53 5.70
CA THR A 78 3.17 -5.34 6.75
C THR A 78 2.49 -5.21 8.11
N GLN A 79 1.45 -4.39 8.25
CA GLN A 79 0.65 -4.36 9.47
C GLN A 79 -0.04 -5.72 9.65
N PRO A 80 -0.09 -6.26 10.89
CA PRO A 80 -0.91 -7.43 11.17
C PRO A 80 -2.36 -7.09 10.80
N LEU A 81 -3.03 -8.02 10.11
CA LEU A 81 -4.47 -7.90 9.92
C LEU A 81 -5.09 -7.88 11.32
N SER A 82 -5.80 -6.80 11.66
CA SER A 82 -6.64 -6.70 12.86
C SER A 82 -7.86 -7.63 12.75
N VAL A 83 -7.64 -8.90 12.41
CA VAL A 83 -8.57 -9.96 12.76
C VAL A 83 -8.22 -10.36 14.20
N PRO A 84 -9.11 -10.20 15.19
CA PRO A 84 -8.91 -10.87 16.46
C PRO A 84 -8.85 -12.35 16.14
N ASN A 85 -7.64 -12.92 16.15
CA ASN A 85 -7.44 -14.35 15.96
C ASN A 85 -7.92 -15.05 17.24
N SER A 86 -9.24 -15.08 17.45
CA SER A 86 -9.91 -15.83 18.53
C SER A 86 -10.01 -17.32 18.18
N GLN A 87 -9.09 -17.84 17.37
CA GLN A 87 -8.92 -19.28 17.24
C GLN A 87 -7.94 -19.71 18.33
N SER A 88 -8.47 -19.82 19.55
CA SER A 88 -7.91 -20.68 20.58
C SER A 88 -7.90 -22.10 20.01
N VAL A 89 -6.76 -22.52 19.47
CA VAL A 89 -6.54 -23.92 19.08
C VAL A 89 -6.58 -24.72 20.38
N SER A 90 -7.75 -25.30 20.69
CA SER A 90 -7.87 -26.29 21.75
C SER A 90 -7.25 -27.58 21.25
N THR A 91 -5.94 -27.73 21.40
CA THR A 91 -5.30 -29.05 21.32
C THR A 91 -5.80 -29.86 22.51
N SER A 92 -6.89 -30.60 22.30
CA SER A 92 -7.28 -31.66 23.22
C SER A 92 -6.25 -32.79 23.07
N ALA A 93 -5.49 -33.01 24.14
CA ALA A 93 -4.63 -34.18 24.34
C ALA A 93 -5.40 -35.30 25.03
#